data_AF-A0A257F1B4-F1
#
_entry.id   AF-A0A257F1B4-F1
#
_cell.length_a   1.000
_cell.length_b   1.000
_cell.length_c   1.000
_cell.angle_alpha   90.00
_cell.angle_beta   90.00
_cell.angle_gamma   90.00
#
_symmetry.space_group_name_H-M   'P 1'
#
loop_
_entity.id
_entity.type
_entity.pdbx_description
1 polymer ?
#
loop_
_entity_poly.entity_id
_entity_poly.type
_entity_poly.pdbx_seq_one_letter_code
_entity_poly.pdbx_strand_id
1 'polypeptide(L)'
;GTSGGGGLSSVVAASGNSADYLPFLAEIGAAGVAADGSSSLADDVFAVIAYCPITDLGHADMAYEWLFDGIRSADNTADGRWPDVAQAASATLAAGYPAYLDGLGLTLADGSPLNTATMKAAIAAEVTRTVERHIASGGTVPAKGGAFEITLRHPGGEDQISVPNDWLTVDGGTVTDLNLDGFLRFVTATAALKPVPAFDRTANTGNPGVDGENSLFGTAAQPYANFTPYAWAANEVAGDGMGADDTGQDWATYAAGDGAALAAQVQLINPMAYLGTDAKAAPHWYIRHGMIDRDTSFAVELALAAAARGDSDVKTVDFRLPWMTPHAGDYDVQEAYGWLKGVLVQGE
;
A
#
# COMPACT_ATOMS: atom_id res chain seq x y z
N GLY A 1 -5.64 -2.42 -12.05
CA GLY A 1 -4.34 -3.13 -12.14
C GLY A 1 -3.99 -3.79 -10.82
N THR A 2 -2.85 -4.48 -10.75
CA THR A 2 -2.41 -5.26 -9.58
C THR A 2 -1.04 -4.79 -9.09
N SER A 3 -0.79 -4.79 -7.77
CA SER A 3 0.50 -4.44 -7.18
C SER A 3 0.93 -3.01 -7.54
N GLY A 4 2.15 -2.77 -8.03
CA GLY A 4 2.56 -1.48 -8.60
C GLY A 4 1.67 -0.98 -9.74
N GLY A 5 1.08 -1.89 -10.53
CA GLY A 5 0.06 -1.55 -11.52
C GLY A 5 -1.28 -1.16 -10.88
N GLY A 6 -1.58 -1.65 -9.67
CA GLY A 6 -2.68 -1.19 -8.83
C GLY A 6 -2.40 0.21 -8.28
N GLY A 7 -1.17 0.48 -7.85
CA GLY A 7 -0.72 1.81 -7.44
C GLY A 7 -0.84 2.84 -8.56
N LEU A 8 -0.35 2.51 -9.77
CA LEU A 8 -0.53 3.34 -10.97
C LEU A 8 -2.01 3.56 -11.29
N SER A 9 -2.85 2.52 -11.23
CA SER A 9 -4.30 2.65 -11.45
C SER A 9 -4.93 3.61 -10.42
N SER A 10 -4.47 3.57 -9.18
CA SER A 10 -5.00 4.38 -8.07
C SER A 10 -4.61 5.84 -8.20
N VAL A 11 -3.35 6.16 -8.56
CA VAL A 11 -2.96 7.57 -8.75
C VAL A 11 -3.63 8.19 -9.98
N VAL A 12 -3.77 7.47 -11.09
CA VAL A 12 -4.55 7.93 -12.26
C VAL A 12 -6.00 8.24 -11.87
N ALA A 13 -6.58 7.43 -10.98
CA ALA A 13 -7.93 7.66 -10.47
C ALA A 13 -8.02 8.82 -9.47
N ALA A 14 -6.93 9.17 -8.79
CA ALA A 14 -6.90 10.26 -7.82
C ALA A 14 -6.59 11.62 -8.47
N SER A 15 -5.83 11.65 -9.56
CA SER A 15 -5.13 12.85 -10.03
C SER A 15 -5.66 13.45 -11.34
N GLY A 16 -6.88 13.10 -11.73
CA GLY A 16 -7.49 13.57 -12.97
C GLY A 16 -7.42 15.09 -13.13
N ASN A 17 -7.02 15.54 -14.31
CA ASN A 17 -6.82 16.93 -14.72
C ASN A 17 -5.82 17.73 -13.86
N SER A 18 -4.98 17.05 -13.06
CA SER A 18 -3.97 17.74 -12.25
C SER A 18 -2.91 18.39 -13.13
N ALA A 19 -2.63 19.67 -12.86
CA ALA A 19 -1.63 20.44 -13.58
C ALA A 19 -0.20 19.89 -13.39
N ASP A 20 0.04 19.11 -12.33
CA ASP A 20 1.34 18.53 -12.00
C ASP A 20 1.87 17.61 -13.11
N TYR A 21 0.98 17.00 -13.91
CA TYR A 21 1.35 16.12 -15.03
C TYR A 21 1.53 16.83 -16.36
N LEU A 22 1.01 18.05 -16.52
CA LEU A 22 0.97 18.75 -17.81
C LEU A 22 2.35 18.97 -18.45
N PRO A 23 3.43 19.32 -17.71
CA PRO A 23 4.76 19.44 -18.30
C PRO A 23 5.25 18.12 -18.92
N PHE A 24 5.00 16.99 -18.25
CA PHE A 24 5.42 15.66 -18.72
C PHE A 24 4.57 15.18 -19.89
N LEU A 25 3.26 15.45 -19.86
CA LEU A 25 2.34 15.15 -20.97
C LEU A 25 2.68 15.98 -22.22
N ALA A 26 3.06 17.26 -22.06
CA ALA A 26 3.51 18.11 -23.16
C ALA A 26 4.83 17.60 -23.77
N GLU A 27 5.78 17.15 -22.94
CA GLU A 27 7.07 16.61 -23.39
C GLU A 27 6.91 15.42 -24.34
N ILE A 28 5.97 14.52 -24.04
CA ILE A 28 5.70 13.34 -24.87
C ILE A 28 4.73 13.61 -26.04
N GLY A 29 4.23 14.85 -26.18
CA GLY A 29 3.26 15.23 -27.20
C GLY A 29 1.88 14.58 -27.00
N ALA A 30 1.44 14.45 -25.75
CA ALA A 30 0.14 13.90 -25.42
C ALA A 30 -1.00 14.66 -26.13
N ALA A 31 -2.04 13.92 -26.53
CA ALA A 31 -3.15 14.50 -27.26
C ALA A 31 -3.83 15.61 -26.43
N GLY A 32 -4.07 16.76 -27.06
CA GLY A 32 -4.77 17.87 -26.43
C GLY A 32 -3.95 18.71 -25.46
N VAL A 33 -2.69 18.35 -25.17
CA VAL A 33 -1.79 19.11 -24.29
C VAL A 33 -0.82 19.96 -25.11
N ALA A 34 -0.83 21.27 -24.87
CA ALA A 34 0.03 22.23 -25.54
C ALA A 34 1.32 22.48 -24.75
N ALA A 35 2.37 22.93 -25.44
CA ALA A 35 3.66 23.26 -24.84
C ALA A 35 3.62 24.43 -23.84
N ASP A 36 2.54 25.21 -23.84
CA ASP A 36 2.30 26.28 -22.86
C ASP A 36 1.68 25.77 -21.55
N GLY A 37 1.52 24.44 -21.42
CA GLY A 37 0.95 23.80 -20.23
C GLY A 37 -0.58 23.84 -20.19
N SER A 38 -1.27 24.19 -21.28
CA SER A 38 -2.73 24.07 -21.36
C SER A 38 -3.16 22.68 -21.87
N SER A 39 -4.27 22.16 -21.35
CA SER A 39 -4.93 20.97 -21.89
C SER A 39 -6.34 21.29 -22.40
N SER A 40 -6.68 20.72 -23.55
CA SER A 40 -8.00 20.77 -24.19
C SER A 40 -8.79 19.46 -24.03
N LEU A 41 -8.14 18.42 -23.48
CA LEU A 41 -8.73 17.13 -23.18
C LEU A 41 -8.61 16.84 -21.69
N ALA A 42 -9.66 16.26 -21.13
CA ALA A 42 -9.64 15.78 -19.76
C ALA A 42 -9.03 14.38 -19.69
N ASP A 43 -8.30 14.09 -18.61
CA ASP A 43 -7.71 12.77 -18.34
C ASP A 43 -8.25 12.13 -17.04
N ASP A 44 -9.29 12.71 -16.43
CA ASP A 44 -10.05 12.05 -15.38
C ASP A 44 -10.77 10.79 -15.89
N VAL A 45 -10.87 9.80 -15.01
CA VAL A 45 -11.41 8.48 -15.35
C VAL A 45 -12.70 8.18 -14.59
N PHE A 46 -13.56 7.37 -15.20
CA PHE A 46 -14.88 7.05 -14.63
C PHE A 46 -14.80 6.19 -13.35
N ALA A 47 -13.88 5.24 -13.30
CA ALA A 47 -13.78 4.29 -12.20
C ALA A 47 -12.39 3.65 -12.14
N VAL A 48 -12.06 3.06 -10.98
CA VAL A 48 -10.84 2.28 -10.78
C VAL A 48 -11.13 0.91 -10.19
N ILE A 49 -10.43 -0.10 -10.72
CA ILE A 49 -10.35 -1.46 -10.17
C ILE A 49 -8.88 -1.70 -9.83
N ALA A 50 -8.55 -1.70 -8.54
CA ALA A 50 -7.19 -1.83 -8.03
C ALA A 50 -7.08 -3.03 -7.08
N TYR A 51 -6.15 -3.94 -7.38
CA TYR A 51 -5.77 -5.06 -6.52
C TYR A 51 -4.41 -4.79 -5.89
N CYS A 52 -4.34 -4.95 -4.57
CA CYS A 52 -3.20 -4.70 -3.69
C CYS A 52 -2.34 -3.51 -4.15
N PRO A 53 -2.95 -2.32 -4.33
CA PRO A 53 -2.25 -1.15 -4.86
C PRO A 53 -1.09 -0.72 -3.97
N ILE A 54 0.13 -1.04 -4.42
CA ILE A 54 1.36 -0.56 -3.79
C ILE A 54 1.47 0.95 -4.01
N THR A 55 1.10 1.70 -2.99
CA THR A 55 0.95 3.17 -2.98
C THR A 55 1.66 3.76 -1.78
N ASP A 56 1.67 5.09 -1.68
CA ASP A 56 2.20 5.82 -0.54
C ASP A 56 3.65 5.44 -0.16
N LEU A 57 4.49 5.23 -1.17
CA LEU A 57 5.86 4.73 -1.00
C LEU A 57 6.71 5.60 -0.07
N GLY A 58 6.46 6.92 -0.01
CA GLY A 58 7.13 7.82 0.93
C GLY A 58 6.89 7.53 2.41
N HIS A 59 5.84 6.75 2.73
CA HIS A 59 5.44 6.40 4.10
C HIS A 59 5.21 4.89 4.31
N ALA A 60 5.27 4.08 3.24
CA ALA A 60 4.98 2.65 3.28
C ALA A 60 5.91 1.88 4.23
N ASP A 61 7.18 2.28 4.34
CA ASP A 61 8.13 1.70 5.31
C ASP A 61 7.66 1.93 6.76
N MET A 62 7.21 3.14 7.09
CA MET A 62 6.68 3.46 8.41
C MET A 62 5.41 2.63 8.71
N ALA A 63 4.50 2.55 7.75
CA ALA A 63 3.25 1.78 7.88
C ALA A 63 3.51 0.28 8.06
N TYR A 64 4.52 -0.26 7.37
CA TYR A 64 4.93 -1.65 7.43
C TYR A 64 5.48 -2.00 8.80
N GLU A 65 6.45 -1.22 9.28
CA GLU A 65 7.06 -1.45 10.59
C GLU A 65 6.07 -1.20 11.73
N TRP A 66 5.19 -0.19 11.62
CA TRP A 66 4.15 0.05 12.63
C TRP A 66 3.15 -1.10 12.77
N LEU A 67 2.72 -1.70 11.65
CA LEU A 67 1.73 -2.77 11.69
C LEU A 67 2.31 -4.05 12.30
N PHE A 68 3.53 -4.40 11.90
CA PHE A 68 4.20 -5.63 12.33
C PHE A 68 5.09 -5.45 13.57
N ASP A 69 5.10 -4.25 14.16
CA ASP A 69 5.75 -4.00 15.44
C ASP A 69 5.24 -4.96 16.52
N GLY A 70 6.16 -5.44 17.35
CA GLY A 70 5.88 -6.42 18.40
C GLY A 70 5.76 -7.88 17.95
N ILE A 71 5.61 -8.17 16.66
CA ILE A 71 5.56 -9.55 16.14
C ILE A 71 6.70 -9.92 15.19
N ARG A 72 7.40 -8.93 14.62
CA ARG A 72 8.53 -9.16 13.72
C ARG A 72 9.68 -9.86 14.45
N SER A 73 10.30 -10.84 13.79
CA SER A 73 11.42 -11.62 14.29
C SER A 73 12.32 -12.05 13.12
N ALA A 74 13.45 -12.70 13.43
CA ALA A 74 14.30 -13.30 12.40
C ALA A 74 13.55 -14.42 11.64
N ASP A 75 12.74 -15.22 12.32
CA ASP A 75 12.05 -16.37 11.72
C ASP A 75 10.99 -15.98 10.70
N ASN A 76 10.44 -14.77 10.80
CA ASN A 76 9.41 -14.27 9.90
C ASN A 76 9.87 -13.10 9.01
N THR A 77 11.17 -12.81 8.96
CA THR A 77 11.77 -11.80 8.07
C THR A 77 12.56 -12.50 6.96
N ALA A 78 12.43 -12.03 5.73
CA ALA A 78 13.10 -12.62 4.56
C ALA A 78 14.61 -12.81 4.81
N ASP A 79 15.09 -14.02 4.49
CA ASP A 79 16.48 -14.45 4.68
C ASP A 79 17.00 -14.40 6.13
N GLY A 80 16.12 -14.24 7.12
CA GLY A 80 16.51 -14.02 8.51
C GLY A 80 17.21 -12.67 8.75
N ARG A 81 17.05 -11.69 7.85
CA ARG A 81 17.70 -10.38 7.91
C ARG A 81 17.09 -9.49 9.01
N TRP A 82 17.42 -9.84 10.26
CA TRP A 82 16.95 -9.14 11.47
C TRP A 82 18.08 -8.78 12.46
N PRO A 83 19.19 -8.17 12.00
CA PRO A 83 20.28 -7.71 12.89
C PRO A 83 19.85 -6.53 13.77
N ASP A 84 20.67 -6.17 14.76
CA ASP A 84 20.42 -5.05 15.68
C ASP A 84 20.14 -3.72 14.94
N VAL A 85 20.81 -3.49 13.81
CA VAL A 85 20.58 -2.30 12.98
C VAL A 85 19.18 -2.28 12.35
N ALA A 86 18.67 -3.43 11.90
CA ALA A 86 17.31 -3.55 11.37
C ALA A 86 16.26 -3.42 12.48
N GLN A 87 16.54 -3.93 13.68
CA GLN A 87 15.67 -3.73 14.86
C GLN A 87 15.58 -2.25 15.24
N ALA A 88 16.70 -1.53 15.24
CA ALA A 88 16.72 -0.09 15.50
C ALA A 88 16.01 0.72 14.39
N ALA A 89 16.21 0.32 13.13
CA ALA A 89 15.51 0.89 11.97
C ALA A 89 13.99 0.73 12.10
N SER A 90 13.54 -0.49 12.40
CA SER A 90 12.13 -0.82 12.58
C SER A 90 11.48 0.00 13.69
N ALA A 91 12.13 0.10 14.86
CA ALA A 91 11.63 0.92 15.96
C ALA A 91 11.50 2.40 15.57
N THR A 92 12.45 2.92 14.79
CA THR A 92 12.43 4.31 14.30
C THR A 92 11.29 4.54 13.31
N LEU A 93 11.14 3.66 12.31
CA LEU A 93 10.11 3.74 11.28
C LEU A 93 8.70 3.57 11.88
N ALA A 94 8.51 2.59 12.77
CA ALA A 94 7.25 2.36 13.47
C ALA A 94 6.83 3.56 14.33
N ALA A 95 7.79 4.23 14.98
CA ALA A 95 7.52 5.44 15.77
C ALA A 95 7.17 6.67 14.91
N GLY A 96 7.55 6.69 13.63
CA GLY A 96 7.25 7.77 12.70
C GLY A 96 5.83 7.73 12.13
N TYR A 97 5.26 6.53 11.97
CA TYR A 97 3.94 6.37 11.32
C TYR A 97 2.79 7.12 12.00
N PRO A 98 2.67 7.17 13.34
CA PRO A 98 1.50 7.77 13.99
C PRO A 98 1.25 9.24 13.62
N ALA A 99 2.32 10.04 13.59
CA ALA A 99 2.20 11.46 13.26
C ALA A 99 1.73 11.67 11.81
N TYR A 100 2.21 10.82 10.90
CA TYR A 100 1.76 10.84 9.50
C TYR A 100 0.29 10.47 9.39
N LEU A 101 -0.11 9.29 9.89
CA LEU A 101 -1.49 8.80 9.78
C LEU A 101 -2.49 9.75 10.43
N ASP A 102 -2.21 10.25 11.63
CA ASP A 102 -3.09 11.18 12.34
C ASP A 102 -3.20 12.52 11.60
N GLY A 103 -2.11 12.95 10.94
CA GLY A 103 -2.06 14.18 10.15
C GLY A 103 -2.92 14.16 8.88
N LEU A 104 -3.26 12.97 8.36
CA LEU A 104 -4.13 12.82 7.20
C LEU A 104 -5.60 13.18 7.48
N GLY A 105 -6.03 13.17 8.75
CA GLY A 105 -7.40 13.55 9.13
C GLY A 105 -8.49 12.63 8.56
N LEU A 106 -8.18 11.36 8.30
CA LEU A 106 -9.07 10.41 7.65
C LEU A 106 -10.25 9.99 8.54
N THR A 107 -11.35 9.55 7.90
CA THR A 107 -12.53 9.03 8.58
C THR A 107 -13.01 7.70 8.00
N LEU A 108 -13.56 6.84 8.85
CA LEU A 108 -14.32 5.66 8.46
C LEU A 108 -15.67 6.04 7.81
N ALA A 109 -16.35 5.04 7.23
CA ALA A 109 -17.65 5.25 6.56
C ALA A 109 -18.77 5.76 7.49
N ASP A 110 -18.65 5.51 8.80
CA ASP A 110 -19.58 6.01 9.82
C ASP A 110 -19.22 7.42 10.34
N GLY A 111 -18.19 8.05 9.76
CA GLY A 111 -17.69 9.37 10.14
C GLY A 111 -16.76 9.38 11.34
N SER A 112 -16.49 8.22 11.97
CA SER A 112 -15.51 8.15 13.05
C SER A 112 -14.07 8.32 12.53
N PRO A 113 -13.12 8.85 13.32
CA PRO A 113 -11.75 9.03 12.87
C PRO A 113 -11.06 7.70 12.52
N LEU A 114 -10.36 7.65 11.39
CA LEU A 114 -9.37 6.62 11.07
C LEU A 114 -7.98 7.20 11.33
N ASN A 115 -7.43 6.87 12.50
CA ASN A 115 -6.14 7.36 12.97
C ASN A 115 -5.39 6.22 13.66
N THR A 116 -4.23 6.49 14.25
CA THR A 116 -3.39 5.45 14.87
C THR A 116 -4.12 4.69 15.97
N ALA A 117 -4.99 5.35 16.73
CA ALA A 117 -5.76 4.72 17.80
C ALA A 117 -6.86 3.78 17.28
N THR A 118 -7.37 3.98 16.06
CA THR A 118 -8.49 3.21 15.50
C THR A 118 -8.09 2.29 14.35
N MET A 119 -6.92 2.49 13.72
CA MET A 119 -6.49 1.74 12.53
C MET A 119 -6.41 0.23 12.76
N LYS A 120 -5.78 -0.23 13.85
CA LYS A 120 -5.72 -1.68 14.17
C LYS A 120 -7.11 -2.29 14.35
N ALA A 121 -8.04 -1.56 14.98
CA ALA A 121 -9.42 -2.00 15.13
C ALA A 121 -10.17 -2.01 13.79
N ALA A 122 -9.89 -1.06 12.90
CA ALA A 122 -10.47 -1.02 11.55
C ALA A 122 -9.99 -2.20 10.69
N ILE A 123 -8.70 -2.56 10.76
CA ILE A 123 -8.14 -3.77 10.13
C ILE A 123 -8.85 -5.02 10.67
N ALA A 124 -8.92 -5.18 11.99
CA ALA A 124 -9.61 -6.29 12.64
C ALA A 124 -11.09 -6.39 12.20
N ALA A 125 -11.78 -5.26 12.10
CA ALA A 125 -13.16 -5.21 11.64
C ALA A 125 -13.31 -5.68 10.18
N GLU A 126 -12.39 -5.31 9.29
CA GLU A 126 -12.45 -5.78 7.90
C GLU A 126 -12.10 -7.27 7.77
N VAL A 127 -11.18 -7.78 8.58
CA VAL A 127 -10.91 -9.22 8.67
C VAL A 127 -12.15 -9.97 9.16
N THR A 128 -12.82 -9.47 10.21
CA THR A 128 -14.09 -10.02 10.69
C THR A 128 -15.14 -10.06 9.58
N ARG A 129 -15.39 -8.94 8.88
CA ARG A 129 -16.35 -8.90 7.76
C ARG A 129 -15.98 -9.90 6.66
N THR A 130 -14.70 -10.09 6.39
CA THR A 130 -14.22 -11.05 5.41
C THR A 130 -14.53 -12.48 5.82
N VAL A 131 -14.22 -12.85 7.06
CA VAL A 131 -14.50 -14.18 7.62
C VAL A 131 -16.02 -14.46 7.55
N GLU A 132 -16.84 -13.50 7.95
CA GLU A 132 -18.30 -13.64 7.96
C GLU A 132 -18.88 -13.75 6.54
N ARG A 133 -18.37 -12.97 5.58
CA ARG A 133 -18.73 -13.11 4.16
C ARG A 133 -18.37 -14.49 3.61
N HIS A 134 -17.19 -15.01 3.97
CA HIS A 134 -16.76 -16.35 3.56
C HIS A 134 -17.67 -17.44 4.14
N ILE A 135 -18.06 -17.34 5.41
CA ILE A 135 -19.00 -18.28 6.01
C ILE A 135 -20.38 -18.17 5.35
N ALA A 136 -20.87 -16.96 5.12
CA ALA A 136 -22.17 -16.71 4.49
C ALA A 136 -22.24 -17.25 3.04
N SER A 137 -21.11 -17.35 2.35
CA SER A 137 -21.02 -17.97 1.02
C SER A 137 -20.85 -19.50 1.06
N GLY A 138 -20.90 -20.12 2.24
CA GLY A 138 -20.77 -21.57 2.44
C GLY A 138 -19.35 -22.04 2.73
N GLY A 139 -18.41 -21.11 2.91
CA GLY A 139 -17.06 -21.39 3.33
C GLY A 139 -16.96 -21.90 4.77
N THR A 140 -15.92 -22.67 5.05
CA THR A 140 -15.62 -23.16 6.41
C THR A 140 -14.42 -22.44 6.99
N VAL A 141 -14.41 -22.34 8.32
CA VAL A 141 -13.30 -21.83 9.12
C VAL A 141 -12.93 -22.90 10.15
N PRO A 142 -11.66 -23.31 10.25
CA PRO A 142 -11.22 -24.24 11.28
C PRO A 142 -11.53 -23.69 12.68
N ALA A 143 -11.96 -24.55 13.60
CA ALA A 143 -12.10 -24.18 15.00
C ALA A 143 -10.76 -23.70 15.58
N LYS A 144 -10.79 -22.89 16.64
CA LYS A 144 -9.57 -22.45 17.35
C LYS A 144 -8.76 -23.69 17.80
N GLY A 145 -7.47 -23.70 17.49
CA GLY A 145 -6.57 -24.85 17.66
C GLY A 145 -6.56 -25.86 16.50
N GLY A 146 -7.48 -25.75 15.54
CA GLY A 146 -7.40 -26.43 14.25
C GLY A 146 -6.39 -25.76 13.31
N ALA A 147 -6.37 -26.14 12.03
CA ALA A 147 -5.45 -25.58 11.05
C ALA A 147 -6.15 -25.18 9.75
N PHE A 148 -5.67 -24.09 9.15
CA PHE A 148 -6.00 -23.66 7.81
C PHE A 148 -5.08 -24.36 6.81
N GLU A 149 -5.68 -24.98 5.80
CA GLU A 149 -4.95 -25.52 4.65
C GLU A 149 -4.93 -24.45 3.55
N ILE A 150 -3.74 -23.96 3.23
CA ILE A 150 -3.54 -22.82 2.32
C ILE A 150 -2.73 -23.29 1.13
N THR A 151 -3.22 -23.00 -0.07
CA THR A 151 -2.48 -23.23 -1.32
C THR A 151 -1.82 -21.93 -1.76
N LEU A 152 -0.48 -21.91 -1.75
CA LEU A 152 0.33 -20.79 -2.21
C LEU A 152 0.80 -21.07 -3.63
N ARG A 153 0.40 -20.23 -4.58
CA ARG A 153 0.80 -20.37 -5.98
C ARG A 153 1.99 -19.47 -6.26
N HIS A 154 2.98 -19.98 -6.98
CA HIS A 154 4.17 -19.23 -7.36
C HIS A 154 4.65 -19.68 -8.75
N PRO A 155 5.57 -18.94 -9.41
CA PRO A 155 6.18 -19.41 -10.65
C PRO A 155 6.79 -20.79 -10.45
N GLY A 156 6.38 -21.75 -11.29
CA GLY A 156 6.90 -23.12 -11.25
C GLY A 156 6.18 -24.11 -10.33
N GLY A 157 5.14 -23.72 -9.58
CA GLY A 157 4.40 -24.67 -8.76
C GLY A 157 3.34 -24.08 -7.83
N GLU A 158 2.84 -24.95 -6.94
CA GLU A 158 2.02 -24.58 -5.81
C GLU A 158 2.47 -25.37 -4.57
N ASP A 159 2.53 -24.69 -3.43
CA ASP A 159 2.80 -25.27 -2.13
C ASP A 159 1.50 -25.38 -1.33
N GLN A 160 1.35 -26.46 -0.56
CA GLN A 160 0.32 -26.58 0.45
C GLN A 160 0.93 -26.46 1.83
N ILE A 161 0.43 -25.50 2.61
CA ILE A 161 0.85 -25.28 3.99
C ILE A 161 -0.35 -25.43 4.93
N SER A 162 -0.06 -25.91 6.14
CA SER A 162 -1.03 -26.01 7.22
C SER A 162 -0.64 -25.03 8.31
N VAL A 163 -1.48 -24.02 8.56
CA VAL A 163 -1.20 -22.95 9.54
C VAL A 163 -2.25 -22.99 10.65
N PRO A 164 -1.86 -23.11 11.93
CA PRO A 164 -2.82 -23.17 13.03
C PRO A 164 -3.75 -21.96 13.09
N ASN A 165 -5.02 -22.19 13.44
CA ASN A 165 -5.93 -21.14 13.86
C ASN A 165 -5.72 -20.83 15.36
N ASP A 166 -4.86 -19.88 15.67
CA ASP A 166 -4.70 -19.33 17.03
C ASP A 166 -5.31 -17.92 17.18
N TRP A 167 -5.95 -17.40 16.12
CA TRP A 167 -6.26 -15.99 15.99
C TRP A 167 -7.75 -15.63 15.95
N LEU A 168 -8.66 -16.59 15.70
CA LEU A 168 -10.09 -16.31 15.80
C LEU A 168 -10.94 -17.45 16.36
N THR A 169 -12.11 -17.07 16.87
CA THR A 169 -13.22 -17.98 17.20
C THR A 169 -14.45 -17.59 16.40
N VAL A 170 -15.13 -18.58 15.83
CA VAL A 170 -16.42 -18.42 15.15
C VAL A 170 -17.47 -19.23 15.88
N ASP A 171 -18.61 -18.63 16.17
CA ASP A 171 -19.80 -19.30 16.72
C ASP A 171 -21.05 -18.86 15.94
N GLY A 172 -21.90 -19.81 15.56
CA GLY A 172 -23.13 -19.53 14.80
C GLY A 172 -22.90 -18.79 13.47
N GLY A 173 -21.70 -18.85 12.90
CA GLY A 173 -21.32 -18.13 11.69
C GLY A 173 -20.92 -16.66 11.89
N THR A 174 -20.76 -16.22 13.14
CA THR A 174 -20.29 -14.89 13.54
C THR A 174 -18.91 -15.00 14.18
N VAL A 175 -18.04 -14.01 13.95
CA VAL A 175 -16.75 -13.95 14.67
C VAL A 175 -16.99 -13.43 16.08
N THR A 176 -16.70 -14.25 17.09
CA THR A 176 -16.91 -13.90 18.51
C THR A 176 -15.64 -13.46 19.23
N ASP A 177 -14.47 -13.79 18.68
CA ASP A 177 -13.15 -13.41 19.20
C ASP A 177 -12.17 -13.31 18.03
N LEU A 178 -11.39 -12.24 17.97
CA LEU A 178 -10.33 -12.03 16.99
C LEU A 178 -9.13 -11.38 17.68
N ASN A 179 -7.98 -12.06 17.61
CA ASN A 179 -6.69 -11.57 18.06
C ASN A 179 -5.91 -11.05 16.84
N LEU A 180 -5.77 -9.73 16.71
CA LEU A 180 -5.10 -9.12 15.56
C LEU A 180 -3.63 -9.54 15.47
N ASP A 181 -2.88 -9.56 16.57
CA ASP A 181 -1.47 -9.97 16.54
C ASP A 181 -1.34 -11.47 16.20
N GLY A 182 -2.32 -12.28 16.60
CA GLY A 182 -2.45 -13.67 16.12
C GLY A 182 -2.67 -13.73 14.61
N PHE A 183 -3.58 -12.92 14.08
CA PHE A 183 -3.86 -12.86 12.65
C PHE A 183 -2.65 -12.39 11.86
N LEU A 184 -1.94 -11.36 12.32
CA LEU A 184 -0.73 -10.89 11.66
C LEU A 184 0.39 -11.95 11.70
N ARG A 185 0.55 -12.69 12.82
CA ARG A 185 1.47 -13.85 12.87
C ARG A 185 1.06 -14.94 11.87
N PHE A 186 -0.24 -15.20 11.74
CA PHE A 186 -0.79 -16.10 10.72
C PHE A 186 -0.44 -15.63 9.31
N VAL A 187 -0.60 -14.33 9.00
CA VAL A 187 -0.18 -13.75 7.72
C VAL A 187 1.32 -13.98 7.49
N THR A 188 2.18 -13.70 8.48
CA THR A 188 3.64 -13.90 8.33
C THR A 188 4.06 -15.37 8.20
N ALA A 189 3.22 -16.31 8.65
CA ALA A 189 3.45 -17.74 8.45
C ALA A 189 3.13 -18.19 7.02
N THR A 190 2.29 -17.44 6.29
CA THR A 190 2.01 -17.73 4.88
C THR A 190 3.09 -17.20 3.95
N ALA A 191 3.80 -16.15 4.35
CA ALA A 191 5.01 -15.69 3.70
C ALA A 191 5.76 -14.67 4.56
N ALA A 192 7.08 -14.72 4.47
CA ALA A 192 7.97 -13.86 5.25
C ALA A 192 7.75 -12.37 4.93
N LEU A 193 7.97 -11.54 5.95
CA LEU A 193 8.01 -10.09 5.84
C LEU A 193 9.24 -9.66 5.03
N LYS A 194 9.10 -8.52 4.33
CA LYS A 194 10.22 -7.84 3.71
C LYS A 194 11.30 -7.45 4.74
N PRO A 195 12.57 -7.29 4.33
CA PRO A 195 13.62 -6.68 5.15
C PRO A 195 13.24 -5.28 5.65
N VAL A 196 14.11 -4.66 6.44
CA VAL A 196 13.87 -3.30 6.98
C VAL A 196 14.95 -2.33 6.50
N PRO A 197 14.58 -1.26 5.76
CA PRO A 197 13.24 -0.92 5.30
C PRO A 197 12.69 -1.89 4.23
N ALA A 198 11.38 -1.92 4.07
CA ALA A 198 10.66 -2.83 3.18
C ALA A 198 10.66 -2.35 1.71
N PHE A 199 10.64 -1.03 1.49
CA PHE A 199 10.52 -0.39 0.18
C PHE A 199 11.78 0.39 -0.18
N ASP A 200 12.20 1.35 0.65
CA ASP A 200 13.41 2.14 0.43
C ASP A 200 14.65 1.41 0.97
N ARG A 201 15.11 0.42 0.21
CA ARG A 201 15.94 -0.69 0.70
C ARG A 201 17.43 -0.40 0.78
N THR A 202 17.95 0.74 0.34
CA THR A 202 19.41 0.98 0.38
C THR A 202 19.95 1.28 1.79
N ALA A 203 19.07 1.35 2.79
CA ALA A 203 19.43 1.46 4.19
C ALA A 203 19.31 0.09 4.90
N ASN A 204 20.31 -0.35 5.64
CA ASN A 204 20.28 -1.49 6.56
C ASN A 204 19.89 -2.87 5.97
N THR A 205 19.89 -3.05 4.66
CA THR A 205 19.51 -4.33 4.02
C THR A 205 20.62 -4.97 3.18
N GLY A 206 21.74 -4.26 2.95
CA GLY A 206 22.78 -4.65 2.00
C GLY A 206 22.35 -4.58 0.53
N ASN A 207 21.20 -3.96 0.23
CA ASN A 207 20.73 -3.74 -1.14
C ASN A 207 21.46 -2.52 -1.75
N PRO A 208 22.14 -2.66 -2.91
CA PRO A 208 22.74 -1.54 -3.62
C PRO A 208 21.73 -0.71 -4.43
N GLY A 209 20.42 -0.85 -4.19
CA GLY A 209 19.35 0.01 -4.75
C GLY A 209 18.93 -0.30 -6.19
N VAL A 210 19.61 -1.22 -6.86
CA VAL A 210 19.40 -1.53 -8.30
C VAL A 210 18.18 -2.42 -8.57
N ASP A 211 17.37 -2.72 -7.58
CA ASP A 211 16.11 -3.45 -7.72
C ASP A 211 15.00 -2.85 -6.84
N GLY A 212 13.75 -3.22 -7.13
CA GLY A 212 12.61 -2.74 -6.37
C GLY A 212 12.26 -1.27 -6.59
N GLU A 213 11.64 -0.68 -5.58
CA GLU A 213 11.08 0.67 -5.59
C GLU A 213 12.16 1.76 -5.74
N ASN A 214 13.38 1.53 -5.26
CA ASN A 214 14.49 2.48 -5.45
C ASN A 214 14.79 2.76 -6.94
N SER A 215 14.69 1.74 -7.79
CA SER A 215 14.92 1.86 -9.23
C SER A 215 13.83 2.64 -9.97
N LEU A 216 12.62 2.74 -9.39
CA LEU A 216 11.53 3.57 -9.94
C LEU A 216 11.89 5.06 -9.92
N PHE A 217 12.67 5.46 -8.91
CA PHE A 217 13.04 6.85 -8.67
C PHE A 217 14.45 7.19 -9.19
N GLY A 218 15.07 6.29 -9.95
CA GLY A 218 16.29 6.58 -10.68
C GLY A 218 16.08 7.57 -11.83
N THR A 219 17.19 8.03 -12.40
CA THR A 219 17.26 8.79 -13.65
C THR A 219 18.11 8.05 -14.68
N ALA A 220 18.19 8.57 -15.90
CA ALA A 220 19.08 8.00 -16.92
C ALA A 220 20.57 8.00 -16.52
N ALA A 221 20.98 8.90 -15.61
CA ALA A 221 22.35 9.00 -15.11
C ALA A 221 22.56 8.30 -13.77
N GLN A 222 21.49 7.97 -13.06
CA GLN A 222 21.52 7.48 -11.68
C GLN A 222 20.52 6.34 -11.52
N PRO A 223 20.96 5.07 -11.40
CA PRO A 223 20.07 3.91 -11.57
C PRO A 223 18.98 3.76 -10.50
N TYR A 224 19.11 4.46 -9.37
CA TYR A 224 18.15 4.44 -8.27
C TYR A 224 18.25 5.69 -7.40
N ALA A 225 17.24 5.92 -6.57
CA ALA A 225 17.29 6.95 -5.53
C ALA A 225 16.69 6.46 -4.21
N ASN A 226 17.18 6.99 -3.09
CA ASN A 226 16.42 7.00 -1.84
C ASN A 226 15.26 8.00 -1.95
N PHE A 227 14.09 7.63 -1.47
CA PHE A 227 12.87 8.42 -1.58
C PHE A 227 12.19 8.70 -0.23
N THR A 228 12.83 8.31 0.87
CA THR A 228 12.34 8.53 2.24
C THR A 228 13.39 9.24 3.11
N PRO A 229 12.96 10.02 4.12
CA PRO A 229 13.88 10.65 5.06
C PRO A 229 14.78 9.65 5.81
N TYR A 230 14.22 8.49 6.18
CA TYR A 230 14.97 7.48 6.93
C TYR A 230 16.10 6.89 6.10
N ALA A 231 15.79 6.37 4.90
CA ALA A 231 16.79 5.72 4.09
C ALA A 231 17.82 6.73 3.52
N TRP A 232 17.42 7.98 3.26
CA TRP A 232 18.37 9.05 2.93
C TRP A 232 19.41 9.29 4.03
N ALA A 233 18.98 9.26 5.29
CA ALA A 233 19.89 9.45 6.43
C ALA A 233 20.72 8.19 6.75
N ALA A 234 20.24 7.01 6.35
CA ALA A 234 20.81 5.71 6.68
C ALA A 234 21.33 4.94 5.44
N ASN A 235 21.60 5.64 4.33
CA ASN A 235 22.14 5.03 3.11
C ASN A 235 23.47 4.31 3.44
N GLU A 236 23.62 3.06 2.98
CA GLU A 236 24.78 2.22 3.27
C GLU A 236 25.89 2.27 2.21
N VAL A 237 25.67 2.97 1.09
CA VAL A 237 26.47 2.91 -0.14
C VAL A 237 27.15 4.25 -0.42
N ALA A 238 28.30 4.48 0.20
CA ALA A 238 29.07 5.69 -0.04
C ALA A 238 29.53 5.86 -1.50
N GLY A 239 29.41 7.09 -2.03
CA GLY A 239 29.80 7.47 -3.38
C GLY A 239 28.80 7.05 -4.47
N ASP A 240 27.58 6.65 -4.10
CA ASP A 240 26.48 6.36 -5.03
C ASP A 240 25.74 7.62 -5.50
N GLY A 241 26.04 8.79 -4.92
CA GLY A 241 25.40 10.07 -5.22
C GLY A 241 24.07 10.29 -4.49
N MET A 242 23.73 9.43 -3.53
CA MET A 242 22.51 9.45 -2.73
C MET A 242 22.84 9.54 -1.25
N GLY A 243 21.87 9.98 -0.47
CA GLY A 243 22.01 10.05 0.98
C GLY A 243 22.79 11.26 1.48
N ALA A 244 22.70 11.45 2.80
CA ALA A 244 23.31 12.59 3.48
C ALA A 244 24.84 12.49 3.52
N ASP A 245 25.40 11.29 3.41
CA ASP A 245 26.85 11.03 3.39
C ASP A 245 27.52 11.55 2.11
N ASP A 246 26.84 11.49 0.96
CA ASP A 246 27.37 11.98 -0.31
C ASP A 246 26.99 13.44 -0.60
N THR A 247 25.75 13.82 -0.30
CA THR A 247 25.25 15.18 -0.61
C THR A 247 25.59 16.21 0.47
N GLY A 248 25.85 15.76 1.70
CA GLY A 248 25.99 16.63 2.87
C GLY A 248 24.70 17.32 3.31
N GLN A 249 23.55 16.93 2.76
CA GLN A 249 22.23 17.53 3.02
C GLN A 249 21.31 16.52 3.72
N ASP A 250 20.51 16.99 4.69
CA ASP A 250 19.37 16.21 5.17
C ASP A 250 18.28 16.12 4.08
N TRP A 251 17.36 15.17 4.24
CA TRP A 251 16.30 14.95 3.25
C TRP A 251 15.46 16.21 2.99
N ALA A 252 15.11 16.97 4.04
CA ALA A 252 14.27 18.15 3.90
C ALA A 252 14.96 19.24 3.07
N THR A 253 16.25 19.47 3.29
CA THR A 253 17.05 20.44 2.53
C THR A 253 17.23 19.97 1.09
N TYR A 254 17.58 18.69 0.89
CA TYR A 254 17.75 18.10 -0.44
C TYR A 254 16.46 18.16 -1.25
N ALA A 255 15.35 17.67 -0.71
CA ALA A 255 14.04 17.65 -1.36
C ALA A 255 13.51 19.06 -1.71
N ALA A 256 13.92 20.09 -0.98
CA ALA A 256 13.56 21.48 -1.28
C ALA A 256 14.50 22.15 -2.31
N GLY A 257 15.64 21.53 -2.62
CA GLY A 257 16.69 22.07 -3.49
C GLY A 257 17.04 21.10 -4.62
N ASP A 258 18.25 20.54 -4.57
CA ASP A 258 18.80 19.69 -5.63
C ASP A 258 17.93 18.44 -5.92
N GLY A 259 17.21 17.95 -4.91
CA GLY A 259 16.29 16.82 -4.96
C GLY A 259 14.84 17.16 -5.28
N ALA A 260 14.50 18.41 -5.64
CA ALA A 260 13.12 18.81 -5.88
C ALA A 260 12.41 17.98 -6.96
N ALA A 261 13.12 17.59 -8.02
CA ALA A 261 12.57 16.72 -9.07
C ALA A 261 12.22 15.31 -8.55
N LEU A 262 13.07 14.76 -7.67
CA LEU A 262 12.82 13.47 -7.03
C LEU A 262 11.62 13.56 -6.07
N ALA A 263 11.57 14.60 -5.24
CA ALA A 263 10.43 14.83 -4.35
C ALA A 263 9.11 14.96 -5.14
N ALA A 264 9.13 15.66 -6.27
CA ALA A 264 7.98 15.74 -7.17
C ALA A 264 7.61 14.37 -7.75
N GLN A 265 8.57 13.53 -8.14
CA GLN A 265 8.28 12.16 -8.62
C GLN A 265 7.59 11.29 -7.55
N VAL A 266 8.04 11.38 -6.29
CA VAL A 266 7.41 10.67 -5.16
C VAL A 266 5.96 11.12 -4.99
N GLN A 267 5.68 12.42 -5.15
CA GLN A 267 4.32 12.97 -5.13
C GLN A 267 3.50 12.50 -6.33
N LEU A 268 4.04 12.53 -7.55
CA LEU A 268 3.37 12.18 -8.82
C LEU A 268 2.83 10.75 -8.88
N ILE A 269 3.32 9.85 -8.03
CA ILE A 269 2.81 8.47 -7.98
C ILE A 269 1.99 8.17 -6.72
N ASN A 270 1.85 9.14 -5.81
CA ASN A 270 1.13 8.93 -4.56
C ASN A 270 -0.33 9.42 -4.69
N PRO A 271 -1.34 8.53 -4.70
CA PRO A 271 -2.74 8.97 -4.73
C PRO A 271 -3.13 9.86 -3.54
N MET A 272 -2.47 9.70 -2.38
CA MET A 272 -2.72 10.51 -1.18
C MET A 272 -2.39 12.00 -1.37
N ALA A 273 -1.58 12.36 -2.37
CA ALA A 273 -1.26 13.75 -2.69
C ALA A 273 -2.38 14.49 -3.44
N TYR A 274 -3.33 13.76 -4.02
CA TYR A 274 -4.38 14.32 -4.89
C TYR A 274 -5.78 14.17 -4.30
N LEU A 275 -6.04 13.12 -3.53
CA LEU A 275 -7.33 12.93 -2.87
C LEU A 275 -7.59 14.03 -1.84
N GLY A 276 -8.76 14.66 -1.92
CA GLY A 276 -9.14 15.80 -1.09
C GLY A 276 -8.57 17.14 -1.56
N THR A 277 -8.06 17.22 -2.79
CA THR A 277 -7.57 18.46 -3.43
C THR A 277 -8.52 18.90 -4.56
N ASP A 278 -8.09 19.85 -5.39
CA ASP A 278 -8.83 20.29 -6.58
C ASP A 278 -8.65 19.34 -7.79
N ALA A 279 -7.82 18.29 -7.67
CA ALA A 279 -7.72 17.25 -8.70
C ALA A 279 -9.05 16.48 -8.82
N LYS A 280 -9.39 16.08 -10.05
CA LYS A 280 -10.66 15.41 -10.37
C LYS A 280 -10.54 13.91 -10.10
N ALA A 281 -10.92 13.48 -8.89
CA ALA A 281 -10.91 12.07 -8.55
C ALA A 281 -12.03 11.28 -9.27
N ALA A 282 -11.75 10.02 -9.58
CA ALA A 282 -12.71 9.10 -10.18
C ALA A 282 -13.88 8.85 -9.22
N PRO A 283 -15.14 8.88 -9.67
CA PRO A 283 -16.28 8.75 -8.75
C PRO A 283 -16.46 7.36 -8.13
N HIS A 284 -15.84 6.32 -8.68
CA HIS A 284 -16.09 4.93 -8.28
C HIS A 284 -14.81 4.13 -8.08
N TRP A 285 -14.60 3.62 -6.86
CA TRP A 285 -13.40 2.88 -6.47
C TRP A 285 -13.74 1.45 -6.06
N TYR A 286 -13.11 0.48 -6.72
CA TYR A 286 -13.10 -0.92 -6.33
C TYR A 286 -11.68 -1.29 -5.93
N ILE A 287 -11.48 -1.55 -4.63
CA ILE A 287 -10.17 -1.82 -4.05
C ILE A 287 -10.21 -3.17 -3.37
N ARG A 288 -9.19 -3.99 -3.61
CA ARG A 288 -9.01 -5.27 -2.94
C ARG A 288 -7.58 -5.37 -2.48
N HIS A 289 -7.35 -5.90 -1.28
CA HIS A 289 -6.01 -6.30 -0.82
C HIS A 289 -6.10 -7.66 -0.17
N GLY A 290 -5.29 -8.64 -0.59
CA GLY A 290 -5.45 -10.02 -0.13
C GLY A 290 -5.40 -10.13 1.41
N MET A 291 -6.27 -10.94 2.03
CA MET A 291 -6.28 -11.09 3.49
C MET A 291 -4.98 -11.71 4.04
N ILE A 292 -4.20 -12.41 3.21
CA ILE A 292 -2.85 -12.90 3.56
C ILE A 292 -1.76 -12.25 2.69
N ASP A 293 -2.07 -11.11 2.08
CA ASP A 293 -1.11 -10.29 1.37
C ASP A 293 -0.37 -9.39 2.37
N ARG A 294 0.95 -9.55 2.43
CA ARG A 294 1.86 -8.79 3.30
C ARG A 294 2.83 -7.93 2.51
N ASP A 295 2.66 -7.80 1.20
CA ASP A 295 3.61 -7.05 0.36
C ASP A 295 3.58 -5.53 0.67
N THR A 296 2.49 -5.05 1.28
CA THR A 296 2.41 -3.78 2.00
C THR A 296 1.58 -3.93 3.29
N SER A 297 1.57 -2.89 4.12
CA SER A 297 0.75 -2.83 5.34
C SER A 297 -0.74 -2.68 4.99
N PHE A 298 -1.61 -3.42 5.68
CA PHE A 298 -3.07 -3.20 5.61
C PHE A 298 -3.45 -1.75 5.93
N ALA A 299 -2.63 -1.03 6.70
CA ALA A 299 -2.87 0.37 7.02
C ALA A 299 -2.77 1.29 5.79
N VAL A 300 -1.89 1.00 4.83
CA VAL A 300 -1.78 1.74 3.55
C VAL A 300 -3.08 1.61 2.76
N GLU A 301 -3.60 0.40 2.68
CA GLU A 301 -4.79 0.05 1.92
C GLU A 301 -6.07 0.64 2.52
N LEU A 302 -6.21 0.57 3.84
CA LEU A 302 -7.34 1.19 4.55
C LEU A 302 -7.25 2.72 4.49
N ALA A 303 -6.05 3.30 4.57
CA ALA A 303 -5.85 4.74 4.45
C ALA A 303 -6.23 5.24 3.04
N LEU A 304 -5.80 4.56 1.98
CA LEU A 304 -6.21 4.87 0.60
C LEU A 304 -7.74 4.80 0.44
N ALA A 305 -8.38 3.73 0.93
CA ALA A 305 -9.83 3.60 0.85
C ALA A 305 -10.59 4.68 1.63
N ALA A 306 -10.04 5.13 2.77
CA ALA A 306 -10.63 6.20 3.57
C ALA A 306 -10.41 7.58 2.94
N ALA A 307 -9.22 7.85 2.39
CA ALA A 307 -8.92 9.08 1.65
C ALA A 307 -9.82 9.21 0.43
N ALA A 308 -9.97 8.14 -0.36
CA ALA A 308 -10.88 8.13 -1.50
C ALA A 308 -12.31 8.41 -1.06
N ARG A 309 -12.78 7.83 0.05
CA ARG A 309 -14.14 8.09 0.57
C ARG A 309 -14.33 9.52 1.06
N GLY A 310 -13.27 10.18 1.53
CA GLY A 310 -13.29 11.56 2.01
C GLY A 310 -13.27 12.61 0.91
N ASP A 311 -12.92 12.22 -0.32
CA ASP A 311 -12.90 13.10 -1.48
C ASP A 311 -14.32 13.43 -1.96
N SER A 312 -14.57 14.70 -2.30
CA SER A 312 -15.89 15.19 -2.69
C SER A 312 -16.38 14.70 -4.06
N ASP A 313 -15.47 14.27 -4.93
CA ASP A 313 -15.80 13.70 -6.24
C ASP A 313 -16.18 12.22 -6.17
N VAL A 314 -15.79 11.54 -5.09
CA VAL A 314 -15.97 10.10 -4.93
C VAL A 314 -17.37 9.79 -4.40
N LYS A 315 -18.10 8.97 -5.15
CA LYS A 315 -19.45 8.53 -4.81
C LYS A 315 -19.45 7.20 -4.08
N THR A 316 -18.58 6.28 -4.46
CA THR A 316 -18.55 4.91 -3.90
C THR A 316 -17.15 4.37 -3.78
N VAL A 317 -16.87 3.74 -2.63
CA VAL A 317 -15.66 2.93 -2.40
C VAL A 317 -16.07 1.53 -1.93
N ASP A 318 -15.87 0.52 -2.77
CA ASP A 318 -15.98 -0.90 -2.41
C ASP A 318 -14.58 -1.43 -2.08
N PHE A 319 -14.23 -1.41 -0.79
CA PHE A 319 -12.97 -1.95 -0.26
C PHE A 319 -13.22 -3.28 0.45
N ARG A 320 -12.39 -4.29 0.19
CA ARG A 320 -12.43 -5.59 0.91
C ARG A 320 -11.03 -6.19 1.04
N LEU A 321 -10.89 -7.08 2.03
CA LEU A 321 -9.76 -8.00 2.14
C LEU A 321 -10.15 -9.41 1.66
N PRO A 322 -9.88 -9.86 0.43
CA PRO A 322 -10.40 -11.16 -0.03
C PRO A 322 -9.85 -12.36 0.73
N TRP A 323 -10.76 -13.30 1.02
CA TRP A 323 -10.50 -14.48 1.86
C TRP A 323 -9.27 -15.26 1.39
N MET A 324 -8.30 -15.45 2.29
CA MET A 324 -7.08 -16.24 2.09
C MET A 324 -6.36 -15.96 0.77
N THR A 325 -6.50 -14.74 0.26
CA THR A 325 -5.90 -14.34 -1.00
C THR A 325 -4.52 -13.75 -0.72
N PRO A 326 -3.46 -14.24 -1.38
CA PRO A 326 -2.11 -13.68 -1.26
C PRO A 326 -1.96 -12.46 -2.18
N HIS A 327 -0.72 -12.01 -2.40
CA HIS A 327 -0.41 -10.94 -3.33
C HIS A 327 -0.77 -11.32 -4.78
N ALA A 328 -1.93 -10.86 -5.23
CA ALA A 328 -2.52 -11.21 -6.51
C ALA A 328 -3.58 -10.18 -6.93
N GLY A 329 -4.07 -10.30 -8.15
CA GLY A 329 -5.22 -9.56 -8.65
C GLY A 329 -5.96 -10.34 -9.71
N ASP A 330 -7.05 -9.77 -10.22
CA ASP A 330 -7.93 -10.38 -11.24
C ASP A 330 -8.50 -11.76 -10.84
N TYR A 331 -8.50 -12.10 -9.55
CA TYR A 331 -9.04 -13.36 -9.04
C TYR A 331 -10.58 -13.37 -8.92
N ASP A 332 -11.22 -12.20 -8.98
CA ASP A 332 -12.66 -11.97 -8.80
C ASP A 332 -13.26 -11.17 -9.97
N VAL A 333 -12.71 -11.28 -11.20
CA VAL A 333 -13.12 -10.49 -12.38
C VAL A 333 -14.65 -10.45 -12.61
N GLN A 334 -15.35 -11.55 -12.33
CA GLN A 334 -16.82 -11.58 -12.44
C GLN A 334 -17.52 -10.67 -11.43
N GLU A 335 -17.02 -10.60 -10.18
CA GLU A 335 -17.49 -9.66 -9.16
C GLU A 335 -17.16 -8.23 -9.58
N ALA A 336 -15.89 -7.97 -9.93
CA ALA A 336 -15.43 -6.65 -10.31
C ALA A 336 -16.19 -6.08 -11.53
N TYR A 337 -16.46 -6.89 -12.55
CA TYR A 337 -17.23 -6.46 -13.73
C TYR A 337 -18.74 -6.39 -13.46
N GLY A 338 -19.25 -7.21 -12.54
CA GLY A 338 -20.61 -7.06 -12.03
C GLY A 338 -20.81 -5.73 -11.31
N TRP A 339 -19.84 -5.36 -10.46
CA TRP A 339 -19.78 -4.06 -9.80
C TRP A 339 -19.68 -2.91 -10.82
N LEU A 340 -18.76 -3.00 -11.78
CA LEU A 340 -18.57 -1.98 -12.82
C LEU A 340 -19.84 -1.75 -13.63
N LYS A 341 -20.51 -2.84 -14.05
CA LYS A 341 -21.82 -2.77 -14.72
C LYS A 341 -22.86 -2.07 -13.84
N GLY A 342 -22.86 -2.33 -12.53
CA GLY A 342 -23.76 -1.71 -11.58
C GLY A 342 -23.59 -0.18 -11.51
N VAL A 343 -22.36 0.30 -11.39
CA VAL A 343 -22.09 1.75 -11.31
C VAL A 343 -22.29 2.47 -12.65
N LEU A 344 -22.06 1.80 -13.78
CA LEU A 344 -22.37 2.35 -15.11
C LEU A 344 -23.88 2.64 -15.28
N VAL A 345 -24.75 1.75 -14.82
CA VAL A 345 -26.21 1.93 -14.92
C VAL A 345 -26.74 3.02 -13.99
N GLN A 346 -26.05 3.30 -12.87
CA GLN A 346 -26.42 4.38 -11.94
C GLN A 346 -25.92 5.77 -12.39
N GLY A 347 -24.98 5.80 -13.35
CA GLY A 347 -24.41 7.03 -13.91
C GLY A 347 -25.17 7.61 -15.10
N GLU A 348 -26.13 6.87 -15.67
CA GLU A 348 -27.14 7.35 -16.64
C GLU A 348 -28.36 7.94 -15.94
#